data_AF-A0A4P8L4X2-F1
#
_entry.id   AF-A0A4P8L4X2-F1
#
_cell.length_a   1.000
_cell.length_b   1.000
_cell.length_c   1.000
_cell.angle_alpha   90.00
_cell.angle_beta   90.00
_cell.angle_gamma   90.00
#
_symmetry.space_group_name_H-M   'P 1'
#
loop_
_entity.id
_entity.type
_entity.pdbx_description
1 polymer ?
#
loop_
_entity_poly.entity_id
_entity_poly.type
_entity_poly.pdbx_seq_one_letter_code
_entity_poly.pdbx_strand_id
1 'polypeptide(L)'
;MPPSRARPVEGRDRLERRSVRSGNGFGNLYRDRWSSGCGESPALHPDEGKGDLPVSSQRLKALLSTLRLEGAGSASAGSGWSVEPLHGDGSDRAFFRLRDGFRRAVLVVSPRRSTDEMDECDAYDRIGRHLAAKGLPVPRFFWSDPRRGVFVLQDLGNIHLQDFVNRSRTPRRLARAYTDAVRLLLRLHRRGAEGFQSAFCFDTDRYDARFIYHRELEYFRRAFLNETLGCAVVEEDLGEDFLKLAALAEAPGRRWVMHRDFQSRNIMVHGGALWIIDFQGMRFGPPAYDLASLLIDPYTAVPETLQEILVQRYWNAARGFLDVPRNDFLRSYQMVRLCRNLQMLGAFGFLGTTKGKSGFLNYVPRAWRTLRKTIEGPCGALFPSLRRWVRLADERIGSGAYRQRIEPAGSVTRASAGETSAAAS
;
A
#
# COMPACT_ATOMS: atom_id res chain seq x y z
N MET A 1 -42.90 25.90 -61.66
CA MET A 1 -43.26 27.32 -61.88
C MET A 1 -43.56 27.96 -60.53
N PRO A 2 -42.99 29.13 -60.19
CA PRO A 2 -43.05 29.75 -58.86
C PRO A 2 -44.23 30.76 -58.74
N PRO A 3 -44.49 31.35 -57.56
CA PRO A 3 -43.79 32.58 -57.11
C PRO A 3 -43.33 32.52 -55.61
N SER A 4 -42.17 33.04 -55.17
CA SER A 4 -41.74 34.45 -54.97
C SER A 4 -42.68 35.24 -54.03
N ARG A 5 -42.28 35.97 -52.97
CA ARG A 5 -41.06 36.29 -52.20
C ARG A 5 -41.57 37.02 -50.93
N ALA A 6 -40.95 36.84 -49.77
CA ALA A 6 -41.04 37.82 -48.67
C ALA A 6 -39.71 37.90 -47.91
N ARG A 7 -39.34 39.14 -47.55
CA ARG A 7 -38.04 39.61 -47.04
C ARG A 7 -37.80 39.25 -45.55
N PRO A 8 -36.54 39.23 -45.08
CA PRO A 8 -36.23 39.06 -43.66
C PRO A 8 -36.23 40.42 -42.92
N VAL A 9 -36.67 40.42 -41.66
CA VAL A 9 -36.50 41.53 -40.71
C VAL A 9 -35.68 41.01 -39.53
N GLU A 10 -34.63 41.75 -39.21
CA GLU A 10 -33.71 41.56 -38.09
C GLU A 10 -34.43 41.74 -36.75
N GLY A 11 -34.27 40.76 -35.85
CA GLY A 11 -34.62 40.85 -34.44
C GLY A 11 -33.42 40.42 -33.61
N ARG A 12 -32.81 41.39 -32.93
CA ARG A 12 -31.77 41.19 -31.92
C ARG A 12 -32.36 40.36 -30.77
N ASP A 13 -31.67 39.30 -30.36
CA ASP A 13 -31.60 38.98 -28.94
C ASP A 13 -30.26 38.34 -28.57
N ARG A 14 -29.57 39.04 -27.67
CA ARG A 14 -28.35 38.62 -26.99
C ARG A 14 -28.75 37.54 -25.98
N LEU A 15 -28.33 36.29 -26.22
CA LEU A 15 -28.22 35.30 -25.15
C LEU A 15 -26.75 35.12 -24.80
N GLU A 16 -26.43 35.66 -23.62
CA GLU A 16 -25.16 35.58 -22.92
C GLU A 16 -24.64 34.14 -22.86
N ARG A 17 -23.53 33.88 -23.56
CA ARG A 17 -22.66 32.75 -23.23
C ARG A 17 -21.98 33.05 -21.90
N ARG A 18 -22.59 32.65 -20.79
CA ARG A 18 -21.91 32.56 -19.51
C ARG A 18 -20.82 31.49 -19.59
N SER A 19 -19.60 31.94 -19.84
CA SER A 19 -18.41 31.13 -19.61
C SER A 19 -18.36 30.79 -18.12
N VAL A 20 -18.63 29.54 -17.78
CA VAL A 20 -18.25 29.00 -16.47
C VAL A 20 -16.73 28.90 -16.50
N ARG A 21 -16.06 29.91 -15.94
CA ARG A 21 -14.66 29.84 -15.54
C ARG A 21 -14.55 28.76 -14.47
N SER A 22 -14.34 27.51 -14.87
CA SER A 22 -13.77 26.50 -13.98
C SER A 22 -12.35 26.95 -13.65
N GLY A 23 -12.10 27.28 -12.39
CA GLY A 23 -10.76 27.57 -11.88
C GLY A 23 -9.86 26.34 -11.97
N ASN A 24 -9.32 26.08 -13.16
CA ASN A 24 -8.34 25.03 -13.41
C ASN A 24 -6.94 25.52 -13.03
N GLY A 25 -6.68 25.63 -11.72
CA GLY A 25 -5.33 25.88 -11.18
C GLY A 25 -4.33 24.74 -11.42
N PHE A 26 -4.81 23.63 -11.97
CA PHE A 26 -4.04 22.41 -12.19
C PHE A 26 -3.44 22.35 -13.60
N GLY A 27 -4.17 22.73 -14.66
CA GLY A 27 -3.74 22.51 -16.06
C GLY A 27 -2.35 23.08 -16.43
N ASN A 28 -1.93 24.19 -15.82
CA ASN A 28 -0.63 24.82 -16.09
C ASN A 28 0.52 24.32 -15.20
N LEU A 29 0.26 23.58 -14.12
CA LEU A 29 1.29 23.04 -13.24
C LEU A 29 1.93 21.74 -13.77
N TYR A 30 1.43 21.17 -14.87
CA TYR A 30 1.77 19.80 -15.30
C TYR A 30 2.52 19.68 -16.63
N ARG A 31 3.02 20.78 -17.20
CA ARG A 31 3.92 20.76 -18.36
C ARG A 31 5.37 20.44 -17.94
N ASP A 32 5.61 19.23 -17.45
CA ASP A 32 6.96 18.67 -17.39
C ASP A 32 7.18 17.77 -18.60
N ARG A 33 8.34 17.93 -19.25
CA ARG A 33 8.80 17.10 -20.38
C ARG A 33 8.87 15.63 -19.94
N TRP A 34 7.81 14.89 -20.19
CA TRP A 34 7.85 13.44 -20.33
C TRP A 34 8.49 13.14 -21.70
N SER A 35 9.82 13.22 -21.78
CA SER A 35 10.53 12.71 -22.96
C SER A 35 10.43 11.19 -22.98
N SER A 36 10.14 10.63 -24.16
CA SER A 36 9.92 9.21 -24.45
C SER A 36 11.16 8.32 -24.29
N GLY A 37 12.17 8.78 -23.56
CA GLY A 37 13.28 7.97 -23.11
C GLY A 37 13.12 7.74 -21.62
N CYS A 38 13.35 6.52 -21.15
CA CYS A 38 13.75 6.31 -19.77
C CYS A 38 15.05 7.09 -19.55
N GLY A 39 14.96 8.40 -19.31
CA GLY A 39 16.09 9.21 -18.92
C GLY A 39 16.65 8.57 -17.67
N GLU A 40 17.90 8.14 -17.75
CA GLU A 40 18.68 7.75 -16.60
C GLU A 40 18.53 8.87 -15.57
N SER A 41 17.79 8.60 -14.48
CA SER A 41 18.05 9.32 -13.26
C SER A 41 19.54 9.14 -12.97
N PRO A 42 20.23 10.15 -12.41
CA PRO A 42 21.65 10.08 -12.17
C PRO A 42 21.93 8.73 -11.53
N ALA A 43 22.91 8.00 -12.07
CA ALA A 43 23.45 6.82 -11.42
C ALA A 43 23.48 7.12 -9.92
N LEU A 44 22.93 6.23 -9.08
CA LEU A 44 23.06 6.32 -7.64
C LEU A 44 24.52 6.69 -7.37
N HIS A 45 24.77 7.96 -7.04
CA HIS A 45 26.13 8.44 -6.90
C HIS A 45 26.76 7.54 -5.83
N PRO A 46 27.91 6.89 -6.09
CA PRO A 46 28.50 5.99 -5.11
C PRO A 46 29.00 6.70 -3.83
N ASP A 47 28.78 8.00 -3.70
CA ASP A 47 29.50 8.86 -2.79
C ASP A 47 28.59 9.53 -1.75
N GLU A 48 27.98 8.71 -0.89
CA GLU A 48 27.70 9.05 0.53
C GLU A 48 28.03 7.86 1.45
N GLY A 49 29.00 7.04 1.07
CA GLY A 49 29.47 5.87 1.83
C GLY A 49 30.33 6.18 3.06
N LYS A 50 30.41 7.43 3.53
CA LYS A 50 31.26 7.81 4.68
C LYS A 50 30.68 7.48 6.06
N GLY A 51 29.46 6.94 6.13
CA GLY A 51 28.83 6.52 7.39
C GLY A 51 28.29 5.08 7.40
N ASP A 52 28.38 4.36 6.29
CA ASP A 52 27.77 3.04 6.19
C ASP A 52 28.72 1.93 6.66
N LEU A 53 28.15 1.00 7.42
CA LEU A 53 28.82 -0.12 8.08
C LEU A 53 29.59 -1.02 7.09
N PRO A 54 30.91 -1.24 7.27
CA PRO A 54 31.53 -2.48 6.83
C PRO A 54 31.00 -3.61 7.73
N VAL A 55 30.27 -4.53 7.10
CA VAL A 55 29.63 -5.74 7.65
C VAL A 55 30.58 -6.65 8.46
N SER A 56 31.89 -6.38 8.46
CA SER A 56 32.91 -7.18 9.13
C SER A 56 33.22 -6.79 10.58
N SER A 57 32.61 -5.74 11.16
CA SER A 57 32.99 -5.34 12.51
C SER A 57 32.67 -6.45 13.53
N GLN A 58 33.69 -6.96 14.23
CA GLN A 58 33.53 -7.90 15.36
C GLN A 58 32.53 -7.37 16.39
N ARG A 59 32.39 -6.04 16.49
CA ARG A 59 31.41 -5.32 17.32
C ARG A 59 29.96 -5.60 16.95
N LEU A 60 29.60 -5.61 15.65
CA LEU A 60 28.23 -5.93 15.22
C LEU A 60 27.91 -7.40 15.51
N LYS A 61 28.86 -8.31 15.27
CA LYS A 61 28.72 -9.73 15.63
C LYS A 61 28.55 -9.90 17.15
N ALA A 62 29.31 -9.15 17.95
CA ALA A 62 29.17 -9.15 19.41
C ALA A 62 27.78 -8.66 19.83
N LEU A 63 27.28 -7.54 19.28
CA LEU A 63 25.93 -7.05 19.54
C LEU A 63 24.85 -8.09 19.20
N LEU A 64 24.95 -8.71 18.01
CA LEU A 64 24.01 -9.75 17.59
C LEU A 64 24.07 -11.01 18.46
N SER A 65 25.22 -11.31 19.08
CA SER A 65 25.36 -12.43 20.02
C SER A 65 24.79 -12.15 21.41
N THR A 66 24.70 -10.87 21.81
CA THR A 66 24.17 -10.46 23.12
C THR A 66 22.69 -10.09 23.09
N LEU A 67 22.13 -9.83 21.90
CA LEU A 67 20.70 -9.64 21.69
C LEU A 67 19.94 -10.95 21.97
N ARG A 68 19.56 -11.16 23.24
CA ARG A 68 18.51 -12.12 23.59
C ARG A 68 17.20 -11.60 23.00
N LEU A 69 16.49 -12.45 22.27
CA LEU A 69 15.25 -12.16 21.54
C LEU A 69 14.11 -11.60 22.43
N GLU A 70 14.28 -11.54 23.74
CA GLU A 70 13.26 -11.15 24.73
C GLU A 70 13.38 -9.70 25.24
N GLY A 71 14.31 -8.89 24.72
CA GLY A 71 14.33 -7.47 25.06
C GLY A 71 15.65 -6.79 24.77
N ALA A 72 15.71 -6.02 23.67
CA ALA A 72 16.89 -5.27 23.27
C ALA A 72 17.25 -4.08 24.20
N GLY A 73 16.56 -3.93 25.33
CA GLY A 73 16.76 -2.83 26.28
C GLY A 73 18.09 -2.89 27.06
N SER A 74 18.81 -4.02 27.06
CA SER A 74 20.07 -4.17 27.82
C SER A 74 21.32 -4.43 26.96
N ALA A 75 21.23 -4.45 25.63
CA ALA A 75 22.31 -4.93 24.75
C ALA A 75 23.44 -3.90 24.47
N SER A 76 23.54 -2.82 25.26
CA SER A 76 24.57 -1.77 25.09
C SER A 76 25.91 -2.08 25.76
N ALA A 77 25.96 -3.02 26.71
CA ALA A 77 27.18 -3.32 27.46
C ALA A 77 28.19 -4.10 26.60
N GLY A 78 29.23 -3.41 26.12
CA GLY A 78 30.43 -4.00 25.51
C GLY A 78 30.53 -3.99 23.98
N SER A 79 29.47 -3.60 23.25
CA SER A 79 29.46 -3.63 21.77
C SER A 79 29.92 -2.31 21.12
N GLY A 80 29.88 -1.18 21.84
CA GLY A 80 30.14 0.16 21.30
C GLY A 80 28.97 0.77 20.50
N TRP A 81 27.84 0.05 20.37
CA TRP A 81 26.63 0.53 19.71
C TRP A 81 25.62 1.06 20.73
N SER A 82 25.04 2.24 20.47
CA SER A 82 23.79 2.64 21.12
C SER A 82 22.60 2.07 20.36
N VAL A 83 21.57 1.65 21.11
CA VAL A 83 20.37 1.00 20.59
C VAL A 83 19.17 1.84 21.00
N GLU A 84 18.47 2.41 20.03
CA GLU A 84 17.30 3.27 20.23
C GLU A 84 16.07 2.59 19.61
N PRO A 85 14.99 2.31 20.36
CA PRO A 85 13.78 1.73 19.79
C PRO A 85 13.12 2.69 18.79
N LEU A 86 12.69 2.17 17.65
CA LEU A 86 11.87 2.88 16.66
C LEU A 86 10.41 2.41 16.79
N HIS A 87 9.47 3.34 16.69
CA HIS A 87 8.05 2.98 16.71
C HIS A 87 7.65 2.27 15.42
N GLY A 88 7.13 1.05 15.54
CA GLY A 88 6.56 0.29 14.43
C GLY A 88 5.09 0.66 14.18
N ASP A 89 4.69 0.74 12.91
CA ASP A 89 3.38 1.27 12.51
C ASP A 89 2.29 0.19 12.37
N GLY A 90 2.25 -0.80 13.25
CA GLY A 90 1.20 -1.84 13.17
C GLY A 90 1.68 -3.28 13.31
N SER A 91 2.88 -3.56 12.81
CA SER A 91 3.50 -4.90 12.75
C SER A 91 3.89 -5.45 14.13
N ASP A 92 3.99 -6.78 14.22
CA ASP A 92 4.58 -7.49 15.37
C ASP A 92 6.13 -7.38 15.37
N ARG A 93 6.72 -6.77 14.33
CA ARG A 93 8.17 -6.50 14.22
C ARG A 93 8.62 -5.41 15.18
N ALA A 94 9.77 -5.62 15.80
CA ALA A 94 10.49 -4.60 16.55
C ALA A 94 11.61 -3.99 15.68
N PHE A 95 11.75 -2.67 15.76
CA PHE A 95 12.76 -1.92 15.03
C PHE A 95 13.64 -1.16 16.02
N PHE A 96 14.95 -1.18 15.81
CA PHE A 96 15.90 -0.43 16.61
C PHE A 96 16.90 0.29 15.72
N ARG A 97 17.14 1.57 15.98
CA ARG A 97 18.24 2.31 15.38
C ARG A 97 19.51 2.02 16.16
N LEU A 98 20.53 1.58 15.44
CA LEU A 98 21.88 1.34 15.95
C LEU A 98 22.76 2.55 15.61
N ARG A 99 23.55 3.05 16.56
CA ARG A 99 24.55 4.10 16.31
C ARG A 99 25.92 3.75 16.89
N ASP A 100 26.98 4.03 16.12
CA ASP A 100 28.39 3.99 16.55
C ASP A 100 29.11 5.18 15.91
N GLY A 101 29.24 6.27 16.68
CA GLY A 101 29.70 7.57 16.15
C GLY A 101 28.80 8.07 15.02
N PHE A 102 29.37 8.24 13.82
CA PHE A 102 28.63 8.65 12.61
C PHE A 102 27.93 7.50 11.88
N ARG A 103 28.19 6.25 12.29
CA ARG A 103 27.61 5.07 11.65
C ARG A 103 26.21 4.80 12.15
N ARG A 104 25.32 4.41 11.23
CA ARG A 104 23.91 4.13 11.52
C ARG A 104 23.41 2.88 10.81
N ALA A 105 22.54 2.13 11.47
CA ALA A 105 21.79 1.03 10.89
C ALA A 105 20.44 0.87 11.57
N VAL A 106 19.56 0.09 10.96
CA VAL A 106 18.30 -0.36 11.56
C VAL A 106 18.38 -1.86 11.77
N LEU A 107 18.26 -2.27 13.03
CA LEU A 107 18.01 -3.65 13.43
C LEU A 107 16.51 -3.92 13.35
N VAL A 108 16.13 -4.95 12.60
CA VAL A 108 14.77 -5.47 12.53
C VAL A 108 14.76 -6.83 13.21
N VAL A 109 13.86 -7.01 14.16
CA VAL A 109 13.58 -8.30 14.79
C VAL A 109 12.12 -8.64 14.49
N SER A 110 11.92 -9.70 13.70
CA SER A 110 10.61 -10.17 13.27
C SER A 110 10.34 -11.55 13.88
N PRO A 111 9.18 -11.77 14.52
CA PRO A 111 8.81 -13.10 14.97
C PRO A 111 8.61 -14.01 13.76
N ARG A 112 9.18 -15.21 13.80
CA ARG A 112 8.96 -16.25 12.80
C ARG A 112 7.72 -17.05 13.16
N ARG A 113 6.88 -17.38 12.18
CA ARG A 113 5.61 -18.10 12.40
C ARG A 113 5.69 -19.58 12.05
N SER A 114 6.58 -19.96 11.14
CA SER A 114 6.81 -21.36 10.75
C SER A 114 8.30 -21.65 10.70
N THR A 115 8.71 -22.85 11.14
CA THR A 115 10.12 -23.28 11.00
C THR A 115 10.42 -23.96 9.67
N ASP A 116 9.43 -24.65 9.12
CA ASP A 116 9.63 -25.67 8.08
C ASP A 116 9.13 -25.24 6.70
N GLU A 117 8.38 -24.14 6.63
CA GLU A 117 7.83 -23.57 5.41
C GLU A 117 8.42 -22.19 5.12
N MET A 118 8.12 -21.66 3.92
CA MET A 118 8.46 -20.29 3.55
C MET A 118 7.76 -19.29 4.49
N ASP A 119 8.55 -18.63 5.35
CA ASP A 119 8.06 -17.61 6.26
C ASP A 119 8.16 -16.21 5.64
N GLU A 120 7.45 -15.25 6.24
CA GLU A 120 7.55 -13.84 5.86
C GLU A 120 8.99 -13.30 5.96
N CYS A 121 9.80 -13.79 6.92
CA CYS A 121 11.22 -13.44 7.05
C CYS A 121 12.06 -13.92 5.87
N ASP A 122 11.78 -15.14 5.38
CA ASP A 122 12.46 -15.72 4.22
C ASP A 122 12.13 -14.93 2.94
N ALA A 123 10.85 -14.55 2.78
CA ALA A 123 10.39 -13.71 1.68
C ALA A 123 11.02 -12.31 1.73
N TYR A 124 11.09 -11.68 2.91
CA TYR A 124 11.75 -10.39 3.10
C TYR A 124 13.21 -10.44 2.61
N ASP A 125 13.95 -11.47 3.00
CA ASP A 125 15.35 -11.63 2.59
C ASP A 125 15.51 -11.86 1.07
N ARG A 126 14.73 -12.79 0.51
CA ARG A 126 14.79 -13.16 -0.92
C ARG A 126 14.36 -12.02 -1.83
N ILE A 127 13.22 -11.40 -1.53
CA ILE A 127 12.69 -10.27 -2.31
C ILE A 127 13.61 -9.06 -2.17
N GLY A 128 14.08 -8.74 -0.96
CA GLY A 128 14.98 -7.61 -0.73
C GLY A 128 16.27 -7.72 -1.56
N ARG A 129 16.92 -8.89 -1.56
CA ARG A 129 18.10 -9.12 -2.40
C ARG A 129 17.79 -9.09 -3.89
N HIS A 130 16.67 -9.66 -4.33
CA HIS A 130 16.23 -9.60 -5.72
C HIS A 130 16.05 -8.15 -6.21
N LEU A 131 15.33 -7.33 -5.45
CA LEU A 131 15.10 -5.92 -5.79
C LEU A 131 16.41 -5.13 -5.82
N ALA A 132 17.31 -5.37 -4.85
CA ALA A 132 18.63 -4.74 -4.81
C ALA A 132 19.47 -5.13 -6.04
N ALA A 133 19.49 -6.41 -6.42
CA ALA A 133 20.19 -6.90 -7.61
C ALA A 133 19.64 -6.30 -8.91
N LYS A 134 18.36 -5.90 -8.92
CA LYS A 134 17.71 -5.17 -10.03
C LYS A 134 17.95 -3.66 -10.00
N GLY A 135 18.72 -3.17 -9.03
CA GLY A 135 19.03 -1.75 -8.86
C GLY A 135 17.82 -0.92 -8.42
N LEU A 136 16.84 -1.54 -7.76
CA LEU A 136 15.73 -0.81 -7.14
C LEU A 136 16.18 -0.24 -5.78
N PRO A 137 15.69 0.95 -5.40
CA PRO A 137 16.10 1.61 -4.17
C PRO A 137 15.40 0.95 -2.97
N VAL A 138 15.97 -0.15 -2.47
CA VAL A 138 15.59 -0.81 -1.21
C VAL A 138 16.73 -0.67 -0.20
N PRO A 139 16.46 -0.64 1.12
CA PRO A 139 17.53 -0.56 2.11
C PRO A 139 18.56 -1.67 1.90
N ARG A 140 19.85 -1.32 1.90
CA ARG A 140 20.90 -2.33 1.83
C ARG A 140 20.86 -3.23 3.06
N PHE A 141 20.97 -4.54 2.82
CA PHE A 141 21.14 -5.53 3.88
C PHE A 141 22.62 -5.57 4.26
N PHE A 142 22.94 -5.10 5.46
CA PHE A 142 24.28 -5.27 6.03
C PHE A 142 24.45 -6.69 6.55
N TRP A 143 23.45 -7.22 7.25
CA TRP A 143 23.45 -8.59 7.74
C TRP A 143 22.03 -9.13 7.86
N SER A 144 21.86 -10.43 7.77
CA SER A 144 20.54 -11.09 7.80
C SER A 144 20.67 -12.52 8.28
N ASP A 145 19.81 -12.92 9.20
CA ASP A 145 19.54 -14.30 9.58
C ASP A 145 18.01 -14.51 9.57
N PRO A 146 17.43 -14.88 8.42
CA PRO A 146 15.98 -15.06 8.29
C PRO A 146 15.44 -16.17 9.19
N ARG A 147 16.25 -17.19 9.50
CA ARG A 147 15.86 -18.29 10.41
C ARG A 147 15.63 -17.80 11.82
N ARG A 148 16.36 -16.77 12.25
CA ARG A 148 16.17 -16.08 13.53
C ARG A 148 15.25 -14.85 13.43
N GLY A 149 14.82 -14.48 12.23
CA GLY A 149 14.03 -13.27 11.98
C GLY A 149 14.78 -11.97 12.26
N VAL A 150 16.11 -11.95 12.15
CA VAL A 150 16.95 -10.78 12.50
C VAL A 150 17.62 -10.20 11.27
N PHE A 151 17.49 -8.89 11.06
CA PHE A 151 18.07 -8.18 9.94
C PHE A 151 18.76 -6.89 10.40
N VAL A 152 19.90 -6.55 9.80
CA VAL A 152 20.60 -5.27 9.99
C VAL A 152 20.66 -4.58 8.64
N LEU A 153 20.03 -3.40 8.56
CA LEU A 153 19.76 -2.70 7.31
C LEU A 153 20.33 -1.28 7.33
N GLN A 154 20.47 -0.70 6.14
CA GLN A 154 20.71 0.73 5.95
C GLN A 154 19.63 1.57 6.67
N ASP A 155 20.08 2.59 7.40
CA ASP A 155 19.19 3.55 8.03
C ASP A 155 18.77 4.64 7.05
N LEU A 156 17.53 4.54 6.56
CA LEU A 156 16.94 5.52 5.64
C LEU A 156 16.38 6.78 6.36
N GLY A 157 16.56 6.90 7.69
CA GLY A 157 15.99 7.98 8.48
C GLY A 157 14.55 7.69 8.91
N ASN A 158 13.74 8.74 9.08
CA ASN A 158 12.38 8.66 9.66
C ASN A 158 11.31 9.31 8.77
N ILE A 159 11.64 9.68 7.53
CA ILE A 159 10.73 10.47 6.68
C ILE A 159 10.08 9.53 5.67
N HIS A 160 8.81 9.22 5.86
CA HIS A 160 8.01 8.55 4.85
C HIS A 160 7.49 9.55 3.81
N LEU A 161 7.06 9.07 2.65
CA LEU A 161 6.41 9.88 1.62
C LEU A 161 5.17 10.59 2.18
N GLN A 162 4.44 9.93 3.10
CA GLN A 162 3.35 10.56 3.85
C GLN A 162 3.80 11.83 4.58
N ASP A 163 4.84 11.71 5.42
CA ASP A 163 5.35 12.83 6.23
C ASP A 163 5.86 13.94 5.32
N PHE A 164 6.58 13.54 4.27
CA PHE A 164 7.07 14.46 3.27
C PHE A 164 5.91 15.27 2.70
N VAL A 165 4.87 14.68 2.12
CA VAL A 165 3.81 15.48 1.48
C VAL A 165 2.93 16.24 2.48
N ASN A 166 2.76 15.74 3.71
CA ASN A 166 1.88 16.36 4.70
C ASN A 166 2.54 17.51 5.48
N ARG A 167 3.87 17.53 5.66
CA ARG A 167 4.59 18.60 6.39
C ARG A 167 4.45 19.99 5.76
N SER A 168 4.28 20.06 4.44
CA SER A 168 4.03 21.32 3.72
C SER A 168 3.21 21.01 2.47
N ARG A 169 1.90 20.90 2.67
CA ARG A 169 0.98 20.37 1.68
C ARG A 169 0.62 21.44 0.65
N THR A 170 1.37 21.47 -0.45
CA THR A 170 1.03 22.27 -1.63
C THR A 170 0.66 21.35 -2.81
N PRO A 171 -0.26 21.78 -3.71
CA PRO A 171 -0.60 21.02 -4.91
C PRO A 171 0.63 20.62 -5.73
N ARG A 172 1.59 21.54 -5.89
CA ARG A 172 2.84 21.30 -6.64
C ARG A 172 3.73 20.25 -5.99
N ARG A 173 3.90 20.29 -4.67
CA ARG A 173 4.73 19.32 -3.95
C ARG A 173 4.13 17.92 -4.02
N LEU A 174 2.83 17.81 -3.79
CA LEU A 174 2.09 16.55 -3.88
C LEU A 174 2.21 15.96 -5.29
N ALA A 175 1.94 16.77 -6.32
CA ALA A 175 2.07 16.39 -7.72
C ALA A 175 3.45 15.86 -8.09
N ARG A 176 4.51 16.58 -7.68
CA ARG A 176 5.90 16.17 -7.93
C ARG A 176 6.20 14.83 -7.26
N ALA A 177 5.94 14.74 -5.95
CA ALA A 177 6.26 13.56 -5.16
C ALA A 177 5.53 12.30 -5.66
N TYR A 178 4.25 12.43 -6.04
CA TYR A 178 3.49 11.32 -6.61
C TYR A 178 3.87 10.99 -8.05
N THR A 179 4.32 11.97 -8.84
CA THR A 179 4.92 11.69 -10.16
C THR A 179 6.20 10.86 -9.99
N ASP A 180 7.04 11.19 -9.00
CA ASP A 180 8.26 10.44 -8.71
C ASP A 180 7.96 9.04 -8.15
N ALA A 181 6.92 8.90 -7.31
CA ALA A 181 6.45 7.59 -6.84
C ALA A 181 5.94 6.71 -7.98
N VAL A 182 5.19 7.27 -8.95
CA VAL A 182 4.74 6.54 -10.15
C VAL A 182 5.93 6.13 -11.04
N ARG A 183 6.97 6.97 -11.16
CA ARG A 183 8.21 6.60 -11.86
C ARG A 183 8.93 5.46 -11.15
N LEU A 184 9.01 5.49 -9.82
CA LEU A 184 9.56 4.40 -9.02
C LEU A 184 8.76 3.11 -9.23
N LEU A 185 7.43 3.20 -9.23
CA LEU A 185 6.55 2.06 -9.49
C LEU A 185 6.75 1.45 -10.89
N LEU A 186 6.90 2.28 -11.92
CA LEU A 186 7.24 1.82 -13.27
C LEU A 186 8.56 1.04 -13.29
N ARG A 187 9.58 1.50 -12.55
CA ARG A 187 10.85 0.78 -12.42
C ARG A 187 10.66 -0.56 -11.69
N LEU A 188 9.87 -0.58 -10.62
CA LEU A 188 9.54 -1.81 -9.87
C LEU A 188 8.86 -2.83 -10.79
N HIS A 189 7.80 -2.44 -11.49
CA HIS A 189 7.06 -3.37 -12.35
C HIS A 189 7.87 -3.83 -13.57
N ARG A 190 8.79 -3.02 -14.10
CA ARG A 190 9.64 -3.44 -15.21
C ARG A 190 10.78 -4.34 -14.74
N ARG A 191 11.64 -3.84 -13.84
CA ARG A 191 12.87 -4.53 -13.44
C ARG A 191 12.65 -5.57 -12.35
N GLY A 192 11.74 -5.29 -11.42
CA GLY A 192 11.42 -6.21 -10.33
C GLY A 192 10.72 -7.49 -10.81
N ALA A 193 10.03 -7.46 -11.96
CA ALA A 193 9.43 -8.65 -12.56
C ALA A 193 10.45 -9.60 -13.20
N GLU A 194 11.56 -9.08 -13.72
CA GLU A 194 12.55 -9.86 -14.46
C GLU A 194 13.20 -10.93 -13.56
N GLY A 195 12.89 -12.21 -13.78
CA GLY A 195 13.46 -13.30 -12.98
C GLY A 195 12.90 -13.39 -11.55
N PHE A 196 11.76 -12.72 -11.26
CA PHE A 196 11.03 -12.94 -10.02
C PHE A 196 10.47 -14.37 -10.00
N GLN A 197 10.53 -15.04 -8.85
CA GLN A 197 10.17 -16.45 -8.72
C GLN A 197 9.08 -16.64 -7.66
N SER A 198 8.18 -17.59 -7.91
CA SER A 198 7.18 -18.03 -6.92
C SER A 198 7.79 -18.42 -5.58
N ALA A 199 8.99 -19.01 -5.60
CA ALA A 199 9.74 -19.42 -4.42
C ALA A 199 10.27 -18.25 -3.58
N PHE A 200 9.98 -17.00 -3.94
CA PHE A 200 10.26 -15.81 -3.12
C PHE A 200 9.06 -15.39 -2.28
N CYS A 201 7.86 -15.89 -2.59
CA CYS A 201 6.62 -15.47 -1.96
C CYS A 201 6.25 -16.36 -0.78
N PHE A 202 5.84 -15.75 0.33
CA PHE A 202 5.20 -16.44 1.46
C PHE A 202 3.67 -16.40 1.33
N ASP A 203 2.97 -17.34 1.98
CA ASP A 203 1.50 -17.51 1.98
C ASP A 203 0.91 -17.89 0.60
N THR A 204 1.03 -17.03 -0.41
CA THR A 204 0.69 -17.33 -1.80
C THR A 204 1.57 -16.53 -2.74
N ASP A 205 1.88 -17.12 -3.89
CA ASP A 205 2.65 -16.48 -4.94
C ASP A 205 1.78 -15.66 -5.90
N ARG A 206 0.44 -15.74 -5.81
CA ARG A 206 -0.49 -15.07 -6.72
C ARG A 206 -1.59 -14.31 -5.99
N TYR A 207 -1.94 -13.17 -6.56
CA TYR A 207 -3.16 -12.41 -6.27
C TYR A 207 -4.29 -12.96 -7.15
N ASP A 208 -4.79 -14.15 -6.80
CA ASP A 208 -5.88 -14.84 -7.49
C ASP A 208 -7.25 -14.60 -6.83
N ALA A 209 -8.34 -15.00 -7.49
CA ALA A 209 -9.68 -14.79 -6.99
C ALA A 209 -9.91 -15.35 -5.57
N ARG A 210 -9.32 -16.52 -5.26
CA ARG A 210 -9.43 -17.13 -3.92
C ARG A 210 -8.76 -16.26 -2.86
N PHE A 211 -7.54 -15.79 -3.14
CA PHE A 211 -6.83 -14.88 -2.25
C PHE A 211 -7.64 -13.60 -2.02
N ILE A 212 -8.14 -12.97 -3.08
CA ILE A 212 -8.90 -11.73 -3.03
C ILE A 212 -10.14 -11.91 -2.15
N TYR A 213 -10.94 -12.95 -2.43
CA TYR A 213 -12.17 -13.23 -1.70
C TYR A 213 -11.90 -13.37 -0.20
N HIS A 214 -11.02 -14.29 0.20
CA HIS A 214 -10.83 -14.63 1.60
C HIS A 214 -9.99 -13.62 2.39
N ARG A 215 -8.93 -13.06 1.78
CA ARG A 215 -7.96 -12.21 2.49
C ARG A 215 -8.33 -10.72 2.45
N GLU A 216 -9.15 -10.29 1.49
CA GLU A 216 -9.47 -8.87 1.30
C GLU A 216 -10.96 -8.57 1.47
N LEU A 217 -11.81 -9.25 0.71
CA LEU A 217 -13.25 -8.95 0.68
C LEU A 217 -13.96 -9.45 1.95
N GLU A 218 -13.72 -10.69 2.33
CA GLU A 218 -14.21 -11.25 3.59
C GLU A 218 -13.60 -10.55 4.81
N TYR A 219 -12.37 -10.04 4.68
CA TYR A 219 -11.78 -9.25 5.74
C TYR A 219 -12.53 -7.93 5.94
N PHE A 220 -12.92 -7.25 4.87
CA PHE A 220 -13.80 -6.08 4.96
C PHE A 220 -15.14 -6.40 5.63
N ARG A 221 -15.82 -7.49 5.22
CA ARG A 221 -17.12 -7.87 5.81
C ARG A 221 -16.98 -8.16 7.31
N ARG A 222 -16.03 -9.02 7.70
CA ARG A 222 -15.87 -9.45 9.10
C ARG A 222 -15.31 -8.34 9.98
N ALA A 223 -14.11 -7.82 9.67
CA ALA A 223 -13.45 -6.85 10.54
C ALA A 223 -14.06 -5.45 10.46
N PHE A 224 -14.49 -4.99 9.29
CA PHE A 224 -15.03 -3.64 9.17
C PHE A 224 -16.53 -3.58 9.35
N LEU A 225 -17.33 -4.25 8.51
CA LEU A 225 -18.79 -4.14 8.61
C LEU A 225 -19.31 -4.74 9.93
N ASN A 226 -18.79 -5.89 10.37
CA ASN A 226 -19.33 -6.56 11.55
C ASN A 226 -18.64 -6.15 12.84
N GLU A 227 -17.33 -6.33 12.97
CA GLU A 227 -16.63 -6.01 14.22
C GLU A 227 -16.61 -4.49 14.47
N THR A 228 -16.15 -3.70 13.49
CA THR A 228 -16.00 -2.24 13.64
C THR A 228 -17.33 -1.49 13.60
N LEU A 229 -18.22 -1.79 12.64
CA LEU A 229 -19.47 -1.06 12.48
C LEU A 229 -20.68 -1.73 13.14
N GLY A 230 -20.68 -3.05 13.37
CA GLY A 230 -21.81 -3.76 13.97
C GLY A 230 -22.99 -4.01 13.03
N CYS A 231 -22.77 -4.12 11.72
CA CYS A 231 -23.82 -4.28 10.71
C CYS A 231 -24.42 -5.69 10.61
N ALA A 232 -23.81 -6.70 11.22
CA ALA A 232 -24.27 -8.10 11.22
C ALA A 232 -24.53 -8.68 9.81
N VAL A 233 -23.64 -8.39 8.86
CA VAL A 233 -23.69 -8.86 7.47
C VAL A 233 -23.22 -10.31 7.39
N VAL A 234 -24.02 -11.21 6.84
CA VAL A 234 -23.66 -12.62 6.64
C VAL A 234 -22.93 -12.84 5.32
N GLU A 235 -22.41 -14.04 5.05
CA GLU A 235 -21.62 -14.28 3.83
C GLU A 235 -22.50 -14.18 2.57
N GLU A 236 -23.73 -14.71 2.66
CA GLU A 236 -24.72 -14.76 1.58
C GLU A 236 -25.14 -13.36 1.10
N ASP A 237 -25.05 -12.36 1.98
CA ASP A 237 -25.37 -10.96 1.68
C ASP A 237 -24.45 -10.34 0.63
N LEU A 238 -23.19 -10.79 0.53
CA LEU A 238 -22.15 -10.20 -0.32
C LEU A 238 -21.43 -11.23 -1.20
N GLY A 239 -21.63 -12.53 -0.98
CA GLY A 239 -20.87 -13.61 -1.59
C GLY A 239 -20.84 -13.55 -3.12
N GLU A 240 -21.99 -13.37 -3.77
CA GLU A 240 -22.05 -13.28 -5.25
C GLU A 240 -21.25 -12.10 -5.79
N ASP A 241 -21.42 -10.91 -5.20
CA ASP A 241 -20.70 -9.71 -5.59
C ASP A 241 -19.20 -9.83 -5.32
N PHE A 242 -18.82 -10.46 -4.21
CA PHE A 242 -17.42 -10.69 -3.85
C PHE A 242 -16.76 -11.70 -4.77
N LEU A 243 -17.41 -12.82 -5.09
CA LEU A 243 -16.93 -13.79 -6.07
C LEU A 243 -16.72 -13.14 -7.43
N LYS A 244 -17.70 -12.34 -7.89
CA LYS A 244 -17.62 -11.61 -9.15
C LYS A 244 -16.49 -10.57 -9.13
N LEU A 245 -16.36 -9.79 -8.06
CA LEU A 245 -15.30 -8.79 -7.92
C LEU A 245 -13.93 -9.45 -7.92
N ALA A 246 -13.76 -10.54 -7.18
CA ALA A 246 -12.51 -11.30 -7.12
C ALA A 246 -12.10 -11.83 -8.51
N ALA A 247 -13.05 -12.41 -9.25
CA ALA A 247 -12.81 -12.90 -10.61
C ALA A 247 -12.48 -11.77 -11.61
N LEU A 248 -13.05 -10.58 -11.44
CA LEU A 248 -12.77 -9.43 -12.30
C LEU A 248 -11.46 -8.70 -11.92
N ALA A 249 -11.01 -8.84 -10.68
CA ALA A 249 -9.80 -8.20 -10.16
C ALA A 249 -8.53 -9.04 -10.34
N GLU A 250 -8.63 -10.36 -10.45
CA GLU A 250 -7.45 -11.21 -10.63
C GLU A 250 -6.75 -11.00 -11.98
N ALA A 251 -5.47 -11.41 -12.04
CA ALA A 251 -4.69 -11.42 -13.27
C ALA A 251 -4.27 -12.84 -13.66
N PRO A 252 -4.35 -13.19 -14.96
CA PRO A 252 -3.95 -14.51 -15.42
C PRO A 252 -2.42 -14.69 -15.33
N GLY A 253 -2.02 -15.89 -14.90
CA GLY A 253 -0.63 -16.34 -14.88
C GLY A 253 0.28 -15.60 -13.88
N ARG A 254 1.57 -15.56 -14.22
CA ARG A 254 2.67 -15.02 -13.42
C ARG A 254 3.47 -13.99 -14.22
N ARG A 255 2.75 -13.11 -14.91
CA ARG A 255 3.33 -12.17 -15.87
C ARG A 255 3.82 -10.88 -15.24
N TRP A 256 3.09 -10.37 -14.25
CA TRP A 256 3.39 -9.10 -13.59
C TRP A 256 3.53 -9.31 -12.09
N VAL A 257 4.36 -8.48 -11.47
CA VAL A 257 4.56 -8.46 -10.02
C VAL A 257 3.90 -7.23 -9.43
N MET A 258 3.49 -7.34 -8.18
CA MET A 258 2.99 -6.24 -7.35
C MET A 258 3.70 -6.28 -6.00
N HIS A 259 4.00 -5.10 -5.45
CA HIS A 259 4.40 -4.85 -4.07
C HIS A 259 3.32 -5.24 -3.07
N ARG A 260 2.05 -5.07 -3.47
CA ARG A 260 0.85 -5.18 -2.62
C ARG A 260 0.65 -3.97 -1.72
N ASP A 261 1.63 -3.62 -0.91
CA ASP A 261 1.49 -2.48 0.00
C ASP A 261 2.23 -1.23 -0.49
N PHE A 262 2.19 -0.93 -1.80
CA PHE A 262 2.82 0.28 -2.37
C PHE A 262 2.00 1.52 -2.02
N GLN A 263 2.16 2.01 -0.79
CA GLN A 263 1.47 3.19 -0.24
C GLN A 263 2.48 4.16 0.37
N SER A 264 2.06 5.41 0.65
CA SER A 264 2.98 6.48 1.07
C SER A 264 3.72 6.24 2.39
N ARG A 265 3.23 5.32 3.23
CA ARG A 265 3.94 4.85 4.43
C ARG A 265 5.01 3.80 4.15
N ASN A 266 4.95 3.11 3.02
CA ASN A 266 5.94 2.10 2.62
C ASN A 266 6.95 2.64 1.61
N ILE A 267 7.03 3.97 1.49
CA ILE A 267 8.01 4.68 0.68
C ILE A 267 8.74 5.67 1.58
N MET A 268 10.05 5.52 1.70
CA MET A 268 10.92 6.41 2.48
C MET A 268 11.50 7.52 1.57
N VAL A 269 11.73 8.71 2.13
CA VAL A 269 12.44 9.81 1.47
C VAL A 269 13.81 9.97 2.11
N HIS A 270 14.86 9.63 1.36
CA HIS A 270 16.24 9.63 1.85
C HIS A 270 17.20 10.13 0.78
N GLY A 271 18.10 11.06 1.13
CA GLY A 271 19.05 11.66 0.18
C GLY A 271 18.39 12.33 -1.02
N GLY A 272 17.16 12.85 -0.86
CA GLY A 272 16.38 13.43 -1.97
C GLY A 272 15.74 12.41 -2.92
N ALA A 273 15.87 11.11 -2.66
CA ALA A 273 15.31 10.01 -3.45
C ALA A 273 14.23 9.24 -2.67
N LEU A 274 13.41 8.48 -3.42
CA LEU A 274 12.39 7.59 -2.87
C LEU A 274 12.92 6.15 -2.78
N TRP A 275 12.66 5.51 -1.65
CA TRP A 275 13.10 4.15 -1.34
C TRP A 275 11.92 3.27 -0.93
N ILE A 276 11.91 2.01 -1.35
CA ILE A 276 10.84 1.03 -1.12
C ILE A 276 11.18 0.23 0.14
N ILE A 277 10.20 0.09 1.04
CA ILE A 277 10.26 -0.79 2.21
C ILE A 277 9.01 -1.67 2.26
N ASP A 278 8.99 -2.66 3.16
CA ASP A 278 7.82 -3.52 3.39
C ASP A 278 7.40 -4.37 2.16
N PHE A 279 8.40 -4.82 1.40
CA PHE A 279 8.24 -5.54 0.13
C PHE A 279 8.03 -7.05 0.27
N GLN A 280 8.06 -7.63 1.48
CA GLN A 280 7.91 -9.08 1.67
C GLN A 280 6.58 -9.62 1.16
N GLY A 281 5.55 -8.77 1.08
CA GLY A 281 4.24 -9.09 0.52
C GLY A 281 4.23 -9.25 -1.01
N MET A 282 5.34 -8.97 -1.69
CA MET A 282 5.43 -9.03 -3.15
C MET A 282 5.04 -10.40 -3.71
N ARG A 283 4.29 -10.36 -4.80
CA ARG A 283 3.74 -11.55 -5.48
C ARG A 283 3.37 -11.24 -6.92
N PHE A 284 2.97 -12.27 -7.67
CA PHE A 284 2.39 -12.08 -8.98
C PHE A 284 0.96 -11.54 -8.88
N GLY A 285 0.59 -10.57 -9.72
CA GLY A 285 -0.74 -9.98 -9.68
C GLY A 285 -0.97 -8.91 -10.73
N PRO A 286 -2.15 -8.26 -10.73
CA PRO A 286 -2.53 -7.29 -11.74
C PRO A 286 -1.61 -6.06 -11.73
N PRO A 287 -1.15 -5.58 -12.90
CA PRO A 287 -0.19 -4.47 -13.00
C PRO A 287 -0.77 -3.11 -12.56
N ALA A 288 -2.07 -3.05 -12.32
CA ALA A 288 -2.79 -1.87 -11.84
C ALA A 288 -2.88 -1.80 -10.30
N TYR A 289 -2.58 -2.89 -9.57
CA TYR A 289 -2.83 -3.01 -8.13
C TYR A 289 -2.09 -1.95 -7.32
N ASP A 290 -0.76 -1.91 -7.45
CA ASP A 290 0.08 -0.97 -6.71
C ASP A 290 -0.21 0.48 -7.08
N LEU A 291 -0.57 0.74 -8.34
CA LEU A 291 -0.99 2.07 -8.78
C LEU A 291 -2.29 2.48 -8.09
N ALA A 292 -3.26 1.57 -7.97
CA ALA A 292 -4.47 1.82 -7.21
C ALA A 292 -4.13 2.10 -5.75
N SER A 293 -3.36 1.21 -5.09
CA SER A 293 -2.90 1.36 -3.70
C SER A 293 -2.25 2.72 -3.44
N LEU A 294 -1.37 3.17 -4.34
CA LEU A 294 -0.71 4.46 -4.23
C LEU A 294 -1.69 5.63 -4.36
N LEU A 295 -2.58 5.59 -5.36
CA LEU A 295 -3.39 6.75 -5.73
C LEU A 295 -4.62 6.96 -4.82
N ILE A 296 -5.21 5.88 -4.29
CA ILE A 296 -6.34 5.99 -3.36
C ILE A 296 -5.92 6.11 -1.90
N ASP A 297 -4.61 6.27 -1.65
CA ASP A 297 -4.02 6.29 -0.32
C ASP A 297 -4.68 7.36 0.59
N PRO A 298 -5.41 6.94 1.65
CA PRO A 298 -6.13 7.85 2.54
C PRO A 298 -5.19 8.67 3.45
N TYR A 299 -3.93 8.25 3.62
CA TYR A 299 -2.92 8.95 4.40
C TYR A 299 -2.57 10.32 3.82
N THR A 300 -2.68 10.45 2.49
CA THR A 300 -2.26 11.64 1.76
C THR A 300 -3.35 12.23 0.89
N ALA A 301 -4.49 11.56 0.68
CA ALA A 301 -5.66 12.12 0.00
C ALA A 301 -5.31 12.82 -1.34
N VAL A 302 -4.75 12.06 -2.28
CA VAL A 302 -4.41 12.56 -3.62
C VAL A 302 -5.70 13.03 -4.33
N PRO A 303 -5.76 14.27 -4.85
CA PRO A 303 -6.94 14.74 -5.59
C PRO A 303 -7.23 13.88 -6.82
N GLU A 304 -8.50 13.61 -7.10
CA GLU A 304 -8.90 12.72 -8.21
C GLU A 304 -8.39 13.18 -9.58
N THR A 305 -8.38 14.49 -9.84
CA THR A 305 -7.81 15.06 -11.07
C THR A 305 -6.34 14.68 -11.24
N LEU A 306 -5.58 14.64 -10.13
CA LEU A 306 -4.19 14.19 -10.15
C LEU A 306 -4.10 12.66 -10.29
N GLN A 307 -5.02 11.90 -9.67
CA GLN A 307 -5.08 10.44 -9.85
C GLN A 307 -5.28 10.09 -11.33
N GLU A 308 -6.24 10.71 -12.01
CA GLU A 308 -6.52 10.49 -13.44
C GLU A 308 -5.30 10.79 -14.32
N ILE A 309 -4.63 11.92 -14.07
CA ILE A 309 -3.38 12.29 -14.76
C ILE A 309 -2.31 11.22 -14.55
N LEU A 310 -2.14 10.74 -13.32
CA LEU A 310 -1.11 9.76 -12.97
C LEU A 310 -1.42 8.35 -13.52
N VAL A 311 -2.69 7.95 -13.58
CA VAL A 311 -3.11 6.71 -14.26
C VAL A 311 -2.75 6.76 -15.74
N GLN A 312 -3.08 7.85 -16.42
CA GLN A 312 -2.76 8.00 -17.84
C GLN A 312 -1.24 8.03 -18.09
N ARG A 313 -0.49 8.70 -17.22
CA ARG A 313 0.98 8.75 -17.26
C ARG A 313 1.61 7.38 -17.06
N TYR A 314 1.18 6.64 -16.03
CA TYR A 314 1.63 5.28 -15.79
C TYR A 314 1.35 4.40 -17.01
N TRP A 315 0.11 4.39 -17.50
CA TRP A 315 -0.29 3.60 -18.66
C TRP A 315 0.58 3.87 -19.88
N ASN A 316 0.78 5.15 -20.22
CA ASN A 316 1.55 5.55 -21.40
C ASN A 316 3.01 5.06 -21.36
N ALA A 317 3.63 5.03 -20.17
CA ALA A 317 4.99 4.51 -20.00
C ALA A 317 5.03 2.98 -19.87
N ALA A 318 3.98 2.36 -19.31
CA ALA A 318 3.96 0.93 -19.02
C ALA A 318 3.54 0.07 -20.22
N ARG A 319 2.73 0.62 -21.14
CA ARG A 319 2.10 -0.14 -22.24
C ARG A 319 3.07 -1.01 -23.05
N GLY A 320 4.31 -0.57 -23.23
CA GLY A 320 5.32 -1.30 -24.01
C GLY A 320 5.82 -2.59 -23.35
N PHE A 321 5.82 -2.68 -22.02
CA PHE A 321 6.24 -3.89 -21.30
C PHE A 321 5.09 -4.62 -20.60
N LEU A 322 3.93 -3.99 -20.42
CA LEU A 322 2.75 -4.68 -19.91
C LEU A 322 2.10 -5.57 -20.97
N ASP A 323 2.06 -5.08 -22.22
CA ASP A 323 1.40 -5.76 -23.35
C ASP A 323 -0.01 -6.26 -22.97
N VAL A 324 -0.81 -5.30 -22.54
CA VAL A 324 -2.24 -5.41 -22.22
C VAL A 324 -2.97 -4.40 -23.09
N PRO A 325 -4.25 -4.58 -23.47
CA PRO A 325 -5.03 -3.51 -24.06
C PRO A 325 -5.37 -2.41 -23.05
N ARG A 326 -5.43 -1.14 -23.49
CA ARG A 326 -5.73 0.00 -22.58
C ARG A 326 -7.03 -0.19 -21.80
N ASN A 327 -8.08 -0.65 -22.48
CA ASN A 327 -9.39 -0.81 -21.85
C ASN A 327 -9.36 -1.89 -20.76
N ASP A 328 -8.58 -2.95 -20.97
CA ASP A 328 -8.45 -4.06 -20.01
C ASP A 328 -7.67 -3.60 -18.77
N PHE A 329 -6.59 -2.82 -18.97
CA PHE A 329 -5.87 -2.17 -17.87
C PHE A 329 -6.78 -1.25 -17.06
N LEU A 330 -7.58 -0.41 -17.72
CA LEU A 330 -8.49 0.51 -17.04
C LEU A 330 -9.62 -0.23 -16.30
N ARG A 331 -10.16 -1.32 -16.86
CA ARG A 331 -11.13 -2.18 -16.16
C ARG A 331 -10.50 -2.84 -14.93
N SER A 332 -9.33 -3.47 -15.10
CA SER A 332 -8.56 -4.06 -14.00
C SER A 332 -8.27 -3.04 -12.91
N TYR A 333 -7.84 -1.83 -13.27
CA TYR A 333 -7.61 -0.72 -12.33
C TYR A 333 -8.84 -0.40 -11.49
N GLN A 334 -10.04 -0.35 -12.07
CA GLN A 334 -11.26 -0.09 -11.30
C GLN A 334 -11.59 -1.22 -10.32
N MET A 335 -11.37 -2.48 -10.71
CA MET A 335 -11.65 -3.65 -9.86
C MET A 335 -10.68 -3.71 -8.68
N VAL A 336 -9.38 -3.64 -8.94
CA VAL A 336 -8.35 -3.69 -7.88
C VAL A 336 -8.41 -2.45 -6.98
N ARG A 337 -8.81 -1.30 -7.51
CA ARG A 337 -9.07 -0.09 -6.73
C ARG A 337 -10.21 -0.29 -5.73
N LEU A 338 -11.26 -1.03 -6.11
CA LEU A 338 -12.34 -1.39 -5.20
C LEU A 338 -11.85 -2.39 -4.14
N CYS A 339 -11.20 -3.49 -4.54
CA CYS A 339 -10.64 -4.49 -3.61
C CYS A 339 -9.72 -3.84 -2.57
N ARG A 340 -8.76 -3.03 -3.02
CA ARG A 340 -7.80 -2.35 -2.15
C ARG A 340 -8.48 -1.41 -1.16
N ASN A 341 -9.55 -0.72 -1.58
CA ASN A 341 -10.27 0.19 -0.69
C ASN A 341 -11.02 -0.56 0.42
N LEU A 342 -11.66 -1.68 0.06
CA LEU A 342 -12.32 -2.59 1.02
C LEU A 342 -11.29 -3.17 2.01
N GLN A 343 -10.15 -3.64 1.50
CA GLN A 343 -9.07 -4.18 2.31
C GLN A 343 -8.48 -3.16 3.29
N MET A 344 -8.29 -1.89 2.88
CA MET A 344 -7.86 -0.81 3.79
C MET A 344 -8.86 -0.57 4.92
N LEU A 345 -10.16 -0.57 4.60
CA LEU A 345 -11.20 -0.39 5.62
C LEU A 345 -11.19 -1.56 6.61
N GLY A 346 -11.09 -2.80 6.12
CA GLY A 346 -10.85 -3.99 6.95
C GLY A 346 -9.67 -3.81 7.91
N ALA A 347 -8.52 -3.40 7.36
CA ALA A 347 -7.29 -3.19 8.12
C ALA A 347 -7.42 -2.07 9.17
N PHE A 348 -7.99 -0.92 8.82
CA PHE A 348 -8.14 0.20 9.75
C PHE A 348 -9.13 -0.11 10.86
N GLY A 349 -10.21 -0.83 10.54
CA GLY A 349 -11.16 -1.35 11.52
C GLY A 349 -10.44 -2.21 12.54
N PHE A 350 -9.89 -3.35 12.10
CA PHE A 350 -9.18 -4.30 12.96
C PHE A 350 -8.03 -3.66 13.76
N LEU A 351 -7.18 -2.85 13.12
CA LEU A 351 -6.07 -2.19 13.82
C LEU A 351 -6.58 -1.21 14.88
N GLY A 352 -7.63 -0.46 14.54
CA GLY A 352 -8.20 0.57 15.42
C GLY A 352 -9.01 0.01 16.59
N THR A 353 -9.87 -0.98 16.33
CA THR A 353 -10.81 -1.53 17.32
C THR A 353 -10.23 -2.71 18.07
N THR A 354 -9.61 -3.68 17.37
CA THR A 354 -9.15 -4.95 17.96
C THR A 354 -7.71 -4.86 18.47
N LYS A 355 -6.83 -4.13 17.77
CA LYS A 355 -5.42 -3.94 18.19
C LYS A 355 -5.21 -2.66 19.00
N GLY A 356 -6.26 -1.89 19.29
CA GLY A 356 -6.20 -0.66 20.08
C GLY A 356 -5.41 0.50 19.44
N LYS A 357 -5.02 0.39 18.16
CA LYS A 357 -4.26 1.43 17.43
C LYS A 357 -5.23 2.46 16.85
N SER A 358 -5.93 3.15 17.74
CA SER A 358 -7.04 4.08 17.40
C SER A 358 -6.68 5.16 16.38
N GLY A 359 -5.39 5.52 16.24
CA GLY A 359 -4.89 6.43 15.21
C GLY A 359 -5.25 6.02 13.77
N PHE A 360 -5.40 4.72 13.48
CA PHE A 360 -5.83 4.23 12.16
C PHE A 360 -7.27 4.62 11.81
N LEU A 361 -8.14 4.78 12.81
CA LEU A 361 -9.54 5.17 12.63
C LEU A 361 -9.68 6.59 12.05
N ASN A 362 -8.65 7.43 12.17
CA ASN A 362 -8.64 8.76 11.56
C ASN A 362 -8.68 8.73 10.01
N TYR A 363 -8.31 7.60 9.40
CA TYR A 363 -8.29 7.44 7.95
C TYR A 363 -9.58 6.82 7.39
N VAL A 364 -10.42 6.23 8.25
CA VAL A 364 -11.70 5.61 7.87
C VAL A 364 -12.62 6.56 7.10
N PRO A 365 -12.88 7.81 7.53
CA PRO A 365 -13.78 8.70 6.78
C PRO A 365 -13.32 9.00 5.35
N ARG A 366 -11.99 9.06 5.14
CA ARG A 366 -11.42 9.30 3.81
C ARG A 366 -11.52 8.07 2.93
N ALA A 367 -11.13 6.90 3.46
CA ALA A 367 -11.27 5.63 2.74
C ALA A 367 -12.74 5.35 2.39
N TRP A 368 -13.67 5.57 3.33
CA TRP A 368 -15.10 5.38 3.10
C TRP A 368 -15.67 6.31 2.01
N ARG A 369 -15.28 7.58 1.98
CA ARG A 369 -15.68 8.50 0.91
C ARG A 369 -15.22 8.01 -0.46
N THR A 370 -14.00 7.46 -0.54
CA THR A 370 -13.48 6.85 -1.75
C THR A 370 -14.30 5.61 -2.15
N LEU A 371 -14.64 4.73 -1.20
CA LEU A 371 -15.50 3.57 -1.44
C LEU A 371 -16.85 4.00 -2.01
N ARG A 372 -17.53 4.89 -1.28
CA ARG A 372 -18.87 5.38 -1.63
C ARG A 372 -18.88 5.97 -3.03
N LYS A 373 -17.93 6.84 -3.36
CA LYS A 373 -17.85 7.43 -4.70
C LYS A 373 -17.65 6.35 -5.79
N THR A 374 -16.84 5.33 -5.50
CA THR A 374 -16.56 4.25 -6.45
C THR A 374 -17.77 3.38 -6.70
N ILE A 375 -18.47 2.99 -5.63
CA ILE A 375 -19.63 2.09 -5.70
C ILE A 375 -20.90 2.80 -6.19
N GLU A 376 -20.99 4.13 -6.06
CA GLU A 376 -22.08 4.92 -6.65
C GLU A 376 -21.87 5.22 -8.14
N GLY A 377 -20.64 5.11 -8.62
CA GLY A 377 -20.30 5.27 -10.03
C GLY A 377 -20.64 4.06 -10.91
N PRO A 378 -20.30 4.10 -12.21
CA PRO A 378 -20.62 3.02 -13.16
C PRO A 378 -20.07 1.64 -12.76
N CYS A 379 -18.91 1.61 -12.10
CA CYS A 379 -18.29 0.38 -11.60
C CYS A 379 -19.21 -0.37 -10.62
N GLY A 380 -19.86 0.34 -9.69
CA GLY A 380 -20.71 -0.29 -8.67
C GLY A 380 -22.05 -0.80 -9.18
N ALA A 381 -22.45 -0.49 -10.42
CA ALA A 381 -23.60 -1.13 -11.06
C ALA A 381 -23.40 -2.65 -11.23
N LEU A 382 -22.15 -3.12 -11.22
CA LEU A 382 -21.82 -4.55 -11.29
C LEU A 382 -22.01 -5.28 -9.96
N PHE A 383 -22.12 -4.54 -8.85
CA PHE A 383 -22.10 -5.06 -7.47
C PHE A 383 -23.26 -4.48 -6.64
N PRO A 384 -24.52 -4.83 -6.96
CA PRO A 384 -25.71 -4.24 -6.34
C PRO A 384 -25.81 -4.50 -4.83
N SER A 385 -25.42 -5.69 -4.35
CA SER A 385 -25.48 -6.05 -2.94
C SER A 385 -24.43 -5.28 -2.13
N LEU A 386 -23.20 -5.18 -2.65
CA LEU A 386 -22.16 -4.33 -2.06
C LEU A 386 -22.60 -2.86 -2.02
N ARG A 387 -23.18 -2.35 -3.11
CA ARG A 387 -23.71 -0.98 -3.16
C ARG A 387 -24.79 -0.75 -2.11
N ARG A 388 -25.73 -1.68 -1.95
CA ARG A 388 -26.77 -1.62 -0.91
C ARG A 388 -26.16 -1.56 0.48
N TRP A 389 -25.22 -2.45 0.80
CA TRP A 389 -24.59 -2.48 2.13
C TRP A 389 -23.73 -1.26 2.43
N VAL A 390 -23.03 -0.70 1.44
CA VAL A 390 -22.30 0.57 1.60
C VAL A 390 -23.27 1.72 1.92
N ARG A 391 -24.46 1.77 1.28
CA ARG A 391 -25.49 2.77 1.60
C ARG A 391 -26.02 2.61 3.02
N LEU A 392 -26.34 1.38 3.43
CA LEU A 392 -26.85 1.09 4.79
C LEU A 392 -25.81 1.44 5.88
N ALA A 393 -24.53 1.16 5.61
CA ALA A 393 -23.45 1.46 6.55
C ALA A 393 -23.11 2.96 6.64
N ASP A 394 -23.59 3.80 5.72
CA ASP A 394 -23.27 5.23 5.66
C ASP A 394 -23.74 5.99 6.91
N GLU A 395 -24.92 5.64 7.44
CA GLU A 395 -25.45 6.20 8.70
C GLU A 395 -24.51 5.93 9.88
N ARG A 396 -23.95 4.71 9.96
CA ARG A 396 -23.01 4.32 11.02
C ARG A 396 -21.65 5.00 10.89
N ILE A 397 -21.22 5.28 9.66
CA ILE A 397 -20.02 6.08 9.43
C ILE A 397 -20.26 7.54 9.84
N GLY A 398 -21.43 8.09 9.50
CA GLY A 398 -21.84 9.45 9.88
C GLY A 398 -21.96 9.65 11.39
N SER A 399 -22.46 8.65 12.11
CA SER A 399 -22.57 8.68 13.58
C SER A 399 -21.25 8.45 14.32
N GLY A 400 -20.18 8.06 13.59
CA GLY A 400 -18.88 7.76 14.20
C GLY A 400 -18.79 6.40 14.88
N ALA A 401 -19.67 5.44 14.54
CA ALA A 401 -19.72 4.10 15.15
C ALA A 401 -18.35 3.39 15.16
N TYR A 402 -17.54 3.59 14.12
CA TYR A 402 -16.19 3.04 13.99
C TYR A 402 -15.21 3.48 15.10
N ARG A 403 -15.56 4.47 15.94
CA ARG A 403 -14.76 4.91 17.11
C ARG A 403 -15.28 4.40 18.45
N GLN A 404 -16.48 3.82 18.49
CA GLN A 404 -17.17 3.50 19.74
C GLN A 404 -16.84 2.09 20.26
N ARG A 405 -16.35 1.19 19.39
CA ARG A 405 -16.02 -0.21 19.72
C ARG A 405 -14.52 -0.45 19.85
N ILE A 406 -13.82 0.41 20.59
CA ILE A 406 -12.41 0.15 20.89
C ILE A 406 -12.38 -0.93 21.98
N GLU A 407 -11.99 -2.15 21.62
CA GLU A 407 -11.72 -3.18 22.61
C GLU A 407 -10.44 -2.80 23.36
N PRO A 408 -10.41 -2.91 24.70
CA PRO A 408 -9.19 -2.68 25.45
C PRO A 408 -8.12 -3.69 25.00
N ALA A 409 -6.92 -3.19 24.68
CA ALA A 409 -5.80 -4.01 24.26
C ALA A 409 -5.44 -5.03 25.36
N GLY A 410 -5.87 -6.28 25.20
CA GLY A 410 -5.58 -7.34 26.18
C GLY A 410 -6.54 -8.53 26.23
N SER A 411 -7.75 -8.46 25.67
CA SER A 411 -8.72 -9.56 25.72
C SER A 411 -8.64 -10.50 24.51
N VAL A 412 -7.50 -11.16 24.31
CA VAL A 412 -7.46 -12.42 23.56
C VAL A 412 -7.23 -13.54 24.55
N THR A 413 -8.26 -13.87 25.33
CA THR A 413 -8.26 -15.10 26.11
C THR A 413 -8.38 -16.26 25.15
N ARG A 414 -7.38 -17.16 25.21
CA ARG A 414 -7.36 -18.45 24.52
C ARG A 414 -8.67 -19.21 24.75
N ALA A 415 -9.44 -19.43 23.70
CA ALA A 415 -10.34 -20.58 23.65
C ALA A 415 -9.53 -21.75 23.07
N SER A 416 -8.88 -22.51 23.95
CA SER A 416 -8.36 -23.84 23.64
C SER A 416 -9.00 -24.84 24.59
N ALA A 417 -9.73 -25.77 23.98
CA ALA A 417 -9.99 -27.14 24.40
C ALA A 417 -9.71 -27.54 25.87
N GLY A 418 -10.77 -27.99 26.53
CA GLY A 418 -10.72 -28.78 27.75
C GLY A 418 -11.73 -29.92 27.66
N GLU A 419 -11.42 -30.94 26.87
CA GLU A 419 -11.89 -32.30 27.12
C GLU A 419 -11.07 -32.86 28.28
N THR A 420 -11.74 -33.26 29.37
CA THR A 420 -11.33 -34.43 30.16
C THR A 420 -12.52 -34.96 30.96
N SER A 421 -12.96 -36.15 30.55
CA SER A 421 -13.09 -37.35 31.39
C SER A 421 -13.87 -37.23 32.71
N ALA A 422 -15.09 -37.73 32.72
CA ALA A 422 -15.70 -38.34 33.90
C ALA A 422 -15.44 -39.85 33.88
N ALA A 423 -14.76 -40.35 34.91
CA ALA A 423 -14.52 -41.76 35.17
C ALA A 423 -15.51 -42.29 36.22
N ALA A 424 -15.94 -43.54 36.02
CA ALA A 424 -16.31 -44.54 37.02
C ALA A 424 -17.20 -44.11 38.21
N SER A 425 -18.49 -44.48 38.13
CA SER A 425 -19.16 -45.40 39.06
C SER A 425 -20.45 -45.91 38.43
#